data_AF-A0A2H0MKW0-F1
#
_entry.id   AF-A0A2H0MKW0-F1
#
_cell.length_a   1.000
_cell.length_b   1.000
_cell.length_c   1.000
_cell.angle_alpha   90.00
_cell.angle_beta   90.00
_cell.angle_gamma   90.00
#
_symmetry.space_group_name_H-M   'P 1'
#
loop_
_entity.id
_entity.type
_entity.pdbx_description
1 polymer ?
#
loop_
_entity_poly.entity_id
_entity_poly.type
_entity_poly.pdbx_seq_one_letter_code
_entity_poly.pdbx_strand_id
1 'polypeptide(L)' 'MFKRSYATGDENDTQFKTGKTPMGIAIWNGQNKERNGQKAITQWNELHY' A
#
# COMPACT_ATOMS: atom_id res chain seq x y z
N MET A 1 -8.20 -9.95 3.75
CA MET A 1 -6.75 -10.23 3.59
C MET A 1 -6.37 -9.86 2.16
N PHE A 2 -5.36 -9.01 1.97
CA PHE A 2 -4.80 -8.74 0.65
C PHE A 2 -3.69 -9.76 0.36
N LYS A 3 -3.68 -10.34 -0.85
CA LYS A 3 -2.66 -11.29 -1.30
C LYS A 3 -2.27 -10.92 -2.73
N ARG A 4 -0.96 -10.91 -3.01
CA ARG A 4 -0.41 -10.71 -4.35
C ARG A 4 0.85 -11.54 -4.54
N SER A 5 1.27 -11.73 -5.78
CA SER A 5 2.59 -12.24 -6.12
C SER A 5 3.67 -11.19 -5.83
N TYR A 6 4.87 -11.64 -5.48
CA TYR A 6 6.02 -10.76 -5.26
C TYR A 6 6.41 -9.97 -6.51
N ALA A 7 6.32 -10.58 -7.70
CA ALA A 7 6.59 -9.92 -8.97
C ALA A 7 5.48 -10.21 -9.97
N THR A 8 5.28 -9.27 -10.90
CA THR A 8 4.33 -9.36 -12.02
C THR A 8 5.04 -8.89 -13.30
N GLY A 9 4.40 -9.11 -14.46
CA GLY A 9 4.92 -8.62 -15.75
C GLY A 9 4.59 -7.15 -16.05
N ASP A 10 3.85 -6.47 -15.15
CA ASP A 10 3.46 -5.08 -15.32
C ASP A 10 4.46 -4.16 -14.62
N GLU A 11 5.12 -3.31 -15.39
CA GLU A 11 6.15 -2.38 -14.89
C GLU A 11 5.58 -1.27 -14.00
N ASN A 12 4.27 -1.01 -14.05
CA ASN A 12 3.60 -0.04 -13.18
C ASN A 12 3.35 -0.59 -11.77
N ASP A 13 3.53 -1.90 -11.61
CA ASP A 13 3.32 -2.60 -10.37
C ASP A 13 4.61 -2.58 -9.52
N THR A 14 4.49 -2.42 -8.21
CA THR A 14 5.66 -2.52 -7.32
C THR A 14 6.20 -3.95 -7.35
N GLN A 15 7.49 -4.09 -7.66
CA GLN A 15 8.17 -5.39 -7.78
C GLN A 15 8.94 -5.72 -6.49
N PHE A 16 8.48 -6.72 -5.76
CA PHE A 16 9.01 -7.11 -4.45
C PHE A 16 10.18 -8.11 -4.60
N LYS A 17 11.35 -7.63 -5.04
CA LYS A 17 12.52 -8.47 -5.38
C LYS A 17 13.63 -8.50 -4.33
N THR A 18 13.64 -7.56 -3.38
CA THR A 18 14.81 -7.25 -2.53
C THR A 18 14.59 -7.51 -1.04
N GLY A 19 13.51 -8.20 -0.66
CA GLY A 19 13.17 -8.52 0.74
C GLY A 19 12.72 -7.33 1.59
N LYS A 20 12.73 -6.11 1.01
CA LYS A 20 12.18 -4.90 1.64
C LYS A 20 11.71 -3.86 0.63
N THR A 21 10.75 -3.02 1.02
CA THR A 21 10.26 -1.89 0.21
C THR A 21 9.58 -0.83 1.09
N PRO A 22 9.59 0.47 0.74
CA PRO A 22 8.77 1.47 1.42
C PRO A 22 7.26 1.21 1.22
N MET A 23 6.49 1.36 2.30
CA MET A 23 5.04 1.16 2.33
C MET A 23 4.33 2.26 3.14
N GLY A 24 3.19 2.74 2.64
CA GLY A 24 2.24 3.59 3.36
C GLY A 24 0.85 2.97 3.38
N ILE A 25 0.08 3.25 4.43
CA ILE A 25 -1.30 2.78 4.58
C ILE A 25 -2.23 3.99 4.60
N ALA A 26 -3.33 3.91 3.86
CA ALA A 26 -4.39 4.90 3.86
C ALA A 26 -5.73 4.25 4.23
N ILE A 27 -6.51 4.90 5.08
CA ILE A 27 -7.80 4.41 5.60
C ILE A 27 -8.87 5.47 5.37
N TRP A 28 -9.99 5.04 4.78
CA TRP A 28 -11.19 5.85 4.61
C TRP A 28 -12.31 5.33 5.51
N ASN A 29 -12.79 6.17 6.41
CA ASN A 29 -13.97 5.87 7.21
C ASN A 29 -15.26 6.23 6.44
N GLY A 30 -15.95 5.20 5.94
CA GLY A 30 -17.22 5.37 5.22
C GLY A 30 -18.33 6.04 6.05
N GLN A 31 -18.36 5.84 7.37
CA GLN A 31 -19.33 6.49 8.26
C GLN A 31 -19.07 7.99 8.36
N ASN A 32 -17.79 8.41 8.34
CA ASN A 32 -17.39 9.81 8.28
C ASN A 32 -17.42 10.39 6.86
N LYS A 33 -18.00 9.66 5.89
CA LYS A 33 -18.12 10.04 4.48
C LYS A 33 -16.78 10.38 3.81
N GLU A 34 -15.69 9.79 4.30
CA GLU A 34 -14.34 10.02 3.78
C GLU A 34 -14.16 9.45 2.37
N ARG A 35 -13.63 10.26 1.47
CA ARG A 35 -13.35 9.92 0.06
C ARG A 35 -12.14 10.68 -0.46
N ASN A 36 -11.50 10.13 -1.49
CA ASN A 36 -10.41 10.78 -2.22
C ASN A 36 -9.26 11.23 -1.28
N GLY A 37 -9.04 12.54 -1.15
CA GLY A 37 -8.00 13.13 -0.29
C GLY A 37 -8.35 13.13 1.19
N GLN A 38 -9.62 12.99 1.56
CA GLN A 38 -10.06 12.93 2.95
C GLN A 38 -9.90 11.50 3.47
N LYS A 39 -8.80 11.23 4.18
CA LYS A 39 -8.42 9.92 4.71
C LYS A 39 -7.34 10.07 5.78
N ALA A 40 -7.22 9.07 6.66
CA ALA A 40 -6.03 8.93 7.49
C ALA A 40 -4.90 8.28 6.68
N ILE A 41 -3.67 8.75 6.84
CA ILE A 41 -2.47 8.19 6.21
C ILE A 41 -1.37 7.96 7.24
N THR A 42 -0.57 6.92 7.06
CA THR A 42 0.67 6.74 7.82
C THR A 42 1.83 7.49 7.16
N GLN A 43 2.89 7.74 7.93
CA GLN A 43 4.21 7.97 7.33
C GLN A 43 4.68 6.71 6.58
N TRP A 44 5.75 6.84 5.79
CA TRP A 44 6.40 5.69 5.17
C TRP A 44 6.99 4.76 6.23
N ASN A 45 6.77 3.47 6.05
CA ASN A 45 7.36 2.39 6.84
C ASN A 45 8.17 1.47 5.91
N GLU A 46 9.16 0.77 6.44
CA GLU A 46 9.85 -0.30 5.70
C GLU A 46 9.10 -1.62 5.89
N LEU A 47 8.58 -2.20 4.80
CA LEU A 47 7.99 -3.52 4.81
C LEU A 47 9.08 -4.56 4.52
N HIS A 48 9.25 -5.52 5.44
CA HIS A 48 10.14 -6.68 5.26
C HIS A 48 9.32 -7.93 4.91
N TYR A 49 9.73 -8.71 3.90
CA TYR A 49 8.96 -9.83 3.35
C TYR A 49 9.81 -10.94 2.73
#